data_AF-A0A7Y2HQI3-F1
#
_entry.id   AF-A0A7Y2HQI3-F1
#
_cell.length_a   1.000
_cell.length_b   1.000
_cell.length_c   1.000
_cell.angle_alpha   90.00
_cell.angle_beta   90.00
_cell.angle_gamma   90.00
#
_symmetry.space_group_name_H-M   'P 1'
#
loop_
_entity.id
_entity.type
_entity.pdbx_description
1 polymer ?
#
loop_
_entity_poly.entity_id
_entity_poly.type
_entity_poly.pdbx_seq_one_letter_code
_entity_poly.pdbx_strand_id
1 'polypeptide(L)'
;MQTFRAGGKGGQHQNATESGVRLIHRPTGIRVESRGERSQHRNRSIALERLRARLEERSHTPTPRVPTKVPLRERRKRADEKRRRGNTKKLRRPPPRDDD
;
A
#
# COMPACT_ATOMS: atom_id res chain seq x y z
N MET A 1 9.57 10.99 -26.66
CA MET A 1 9.92 9.56 -26.77
C MET A 1 11.29 9.48 -27.40
N GLN A 2 12.17 8.62 -26.89
CA GLN A 2 13.52 8.44 -27.44
C GLN A 2 13.67 6.98 -27.88
N THR A 3 14.14 6.75 -29.09
CA THR A 3 14.59 5.44 -29.56
C THR A 3 16.08 5.29 -29.30
N PHE A 4 16.55 4.08 -29.08
CA PHE A 4 17.96 3.78 -28.86
C PHE A 4 18.24 2.30 -29.17
N ARG A 5 19.51 1.95 -29.36
CA ARG A 5 19.92 0.57 -29.62
C ARG A 5 19.73 -0.29 -28.37
N ALA A 6 19.06 -1.43 -28.49
CA ALA A 6 18.71 -2.30 -27.36
C ALA A 6 19.95 -2.70 -26.52
N GLY A 7 21.12 -2.83 -27.17
CA GLY A 7 22.36 -3.24 -26.55
C GLY A 7 22.36 -4.72 -26.16
N GLY A 8 23.50 -5.21 -25.68
CA GLY A 8 23.69 -6.61 -25.25
C GLY A 8 24.32 -7.51 -26.31
N LYS A 9 24.67 -8.74 -25.90
CA LYS A 9 25.23 -9.76 -26.80
C LYS A 9 24.15 -10.18 -27.80
N GLY A 10 24.35 -9.86 -29.07
CA GLY A 10 23.40 -10.13 -30.14
C GLY A 10 24.04 -10.04 -31.51
N GLY A 11 23.31 -10.48 -32.54
CA GLY A 11 23.75 -10.39 -33.93
C GLY A 11 23.72 -8.96 -34.49
N GLN A 12 24.15 -8.78 -35.73
CA GLN A 12 24.22 -7.49 -36.42
C GLN A 12 22.93 -6.66 -36.31
N HIS A 13 21.77 -7.33 -36.40
CA HIS A 13 20.46 -6.69 -36.32
C HIS A 13 20.21 -6.05 -34.96
N GLN A 14 20.65 -6.65 -33.85
CA GLN A 14 20.45 -6.08 -32.51
C GLN A 14 21.40 -4.91 -32.23
N ASN A 15 22.59 -4.94 -32.82
CA ASN A 15 23.63 -3.93 -32.60
C ASN A 15 23.50 -2.72 -33.52
N ALA A 16 22.90 -2.89 -34.71
CA ALA A 16 22.69 -1.82 -35.68
C ALA A 16 21.33 -1.13 -35.53
N THR A 17 20.28 -1.87 -35.19
CA THR A 17 18.90 -1.36 -35.20
C THR A 17 18.51 -0.68 -33.89
N GLU A 18 17.90 0.51 -33.99
CA GLU A 18 17.37 1.28 -32.85
C GLU A 18 15.97 0.81 -32.43
N SER A 19 15.86 -0.45 -31.98
CA SER A 19 14.57 -1.02 -31.59
C SER A 19 14.12 -0.64 -30.17
N GLY A 20 15.03 -0.20 -29.29
CA GLY A 20 14.74 0.14 -27.91
C GLY A 20 13.97 1.45 -27.78
N VAL A 21 12.97 1.49 -26.90
CA VAL A 21 12.10 2.67 -26.69
C VAL A 21 12.17 3.13 -25.25
N ARG A 22 12.40 4.43 -25.06
CA ARG A 22 12.33 5.14 -23.77
C ARG A 22 11.23 6.18 -23.79
N LEU A 23 10.37 6.13 -22.77
CA LEU A 23 9.30 7.07 -22.51
C LEU A 23 9.53 7.77 -21.18
N ILE A 24 9.24 9.07 -21.14
CA ILE A 24 9.33 9.90 -19.95
C ILE A 24 8.00 10.62 -19.80
N HIS A 25 7.33 10.42 -18.65
CA HIS A 25 6.18 11.22 -18.29
C HIS A 25 6.69 12.51 -17.62
N ARG A 26 6.60 13.63 -18.34
CA ARG A 26 7.15 14.93 -17.89
C ARG A 26 6.62 15.40 -16.53
N PRO A 27 5.30 15.33 -16.23
CA PRO A 27 4.75 15.81 -14.97
C PRO A 27 5.25 15.04 -13.74
N THR A 28 5.35 13.71 -13.81
CA THR A 28 5.76 12.89 -12.65
C THR A 28 7.24 12.55 -12.62
N GLY A 29 7.96 12.79 -13.73
CA GLY A 29 9.36 12.41 -13.92
C GLY A 29 9.59 10.90 -14.15
N ILE A 30 8.54 10.08 -14.21
CA ILE A 30 8.65 8.63 -14.36
C ILE A 30 9.22 8.28 -15.73
N ARG A 31 10.32 7.53 -15.74
CA ARG A 31 10.99 7.03 -16.96
C ARG A 31 10.77 5.54 -17.08
N VAL A 32 10.36 5.09 -18.27
CA VAL A 32 10.13 3.68 -18.59
C VAL A 32 10.88 3.36 -19.88
N GLU A 33 11.45 2.17 -19.95
CA GLU A 33 12.08 1.67 -21.17
C GLU A 33 11.67 0.23 -21.49
N SER A 34 11.71 -0.10 -22.78
CA SER A 34 11.51 -1.45 -23.31
C SER A 34 12.48 -1.73 -24.45
N ARG A 35 13.14 -2.87 -24.40
CA ARG A 35 14.21 -3.30 -25.34
C ARG A 35 14.05 -4.76 -25.81
N GLY A 36 13.05 -5.48 -25.30
CA GLY A 36 12.97 -6.94 -25.42
C GLY A 36 12.57 -7.43 -26.81
N GLU A 37 11.81 -6.62 -27.55
CA GLU A 37 11.26 -7.01 -28.83
C GLU A 37 12.12 -6.50 -29.99
N ARG A 38 12.08 -7.20 -31.13
CA ARG A 38 12.76 -6.76 -32.36
C ARG A 38 12.14 -5.49 -32.95
N SER A 39 10.82 -5.31 -32.76
CA SER A 39 10.05 -4.18 -33.30
C SER A 39 9.95 -3.03 -32.32
N GLN A 40 10.29 -1.82 -32.79
CA GLN A 40 10.10 -0.58 -32.03
C GLN A 40 8.64 -0.33 -31.62
N HIS A 41 7.68 -0.72 -32.46
CA HIS A 41 6.26 -0.49 -32.19
C HIS A 41 5.77 -1.35 -31.03
N ARG A 42 6.25 -2.60 -30.97
CA ARG A 42 5.98 -3.51 -29.86
C ARG A 42 6.67 -3.04 -28.58
N ASN A 43 7.91 -2.55 -28.67
CA ASN A 43 8.58 -1.94 -27.52
C ASN A 43 7.86 -0.68 -27.03
N ARG A 44 7.30 0.12 -27.94
CA ARG A 44 6.48 1.30 -27.59
C ARG A 44 5.20 0.90 -26.86
N SER A 45 4.46 -0.12 -27.33
CA SER A 45 3.24 -0.57 -26.65
C SER A 45 3.54 -1.07 -25.24
N ILE A 46 4.59 -1.88 -25.08
CA ILE A 46 5.03 -2.39 -23.78
C ILE A 46 5.47 -1.24 -22.85
N ALA A 47 6.22 -0.27 -23.37
CA ALA A 47 6.65 0.88 -22.58
C ALA A 47 5.46 1.75 -22.14
N LEU A 48 4.42 1.87 -22.96
CA LEU A 48 3.19 2.59 -22.60
C LEU A 48 2.39 1.85 -21.52
N GLU A 49 2.26 0.53 -21.63
CA GLU A 49 1.59 -0.29 -20.62
C GLU A 49 2.28 -0.19 -19.26
N ARG A 50 3.61 -0.35 -19.24
CA ARG A 50 4.43 -0.15 -18.03
C ARG A 50 4.32 1.27 -17.45
N LEU A 51 4.22 2.29 -18.31
CA LEU A 51 4.06 3.66 -17.86
C LEU A 51 2.69 3.87 -17.21
N ARG A 52 1.62 3.32 -17.79
CA ARG A 52 0.27 3.38 -17.21
C ARG A 52 0.23 2.71 -15.84
N ALA A 53 0.76 1.49 -15.71
CA ALA A 53 0.81 0.78 -14.43
C ALA A 53 1.53 1.59 -13.32
N ARG A 54 2.67 2.19 -13.64
CA ARG A 54 3.41 3.05 -12.69
C ARG A 54 2.68 4.32 -12.31
N LEU A 55 1.89 4.88 -13.24
CA LEU A 55 1.08 6.07 -12.96
C LEU A 55 -0.11 5.70 -12.07
N GLU A 56 -0.75 4.57 -12.32
CA GLU A 56 -1.83 4.04 -11.49
C GLU A 56 -1.34 3.79 -10.06
N GLU A 57 -0.24 3.04 -9.91
CA GLU A 57 0.38 2.75 -8.61
C GLU A 57 0.70 4.04 -7.84
N ARG A 58 1.27 5.05 -8.51
CA ARG A 58 1.58 6.35 -7.88
C ARG A 58 0.33 7.15 -7.51
N SER A 59 -0.73 7.04 -8.31
CA SER A 59 -2.00 7.72 -8.04
C SER A 59 -2.83 7.04 -6.96
N HIS A 60 -2.54 5.76 -6.69
CA HIS A 60 -3.26 4.98 -5.70
C HIS A 60 -2.86 5.37 -4.28
N THR A 61 -3.67 6.22 -3.64
CA THR A 61 -3.59 6.47 -2.21
C THR A 61 -4.42 5.45 -1.43
N PRO A 62 -3.82 4.64 -0.54
CA PRO A 62 -4.58 3.74 0.31
C PRO A 62 -5.49 4.56 1.23
N THR A 63 -6.72 4.09 1.44
CA THR A 63 -7.64 4.75 2.37
C THR A 63 -7.08 4.65 3.80
N PRO A 64 -7.04 5.77 4.55
CA PRO A 64 -6.50 5.74 5.90
C PRO A 64 -7.36 4.83 6.77
N ARG A 65 -6.71 3.96 7.56
CA ARG A 65 -7.40 3.11 8.53
C ARG A 65 -7.91 3.97 9.69
N VAL A 66 -9.22 4.08 9.83
CA VAL A 66 -9.84 4.74 10.99
C VAL A 66 -9.96 3.72 12.13
N PRO A 67 -9.45 4.00 13.35
CA PRO A 67 -9.62 3.08 14.47
C PRO A 67 -11.09 2.91 14.82
N THR A 68 -11.50 1.67 15.06
CA THR A 68 -12.87 1.37 15.47
C THR A 68 -13.08 1.73 16.95
N LYS A 69 -14.27 2.26 17.27
CA LYS A 69 -14.66 2.46 18.67
C LYS A 69 -14.87 1.10 19.35
N VAL A 70 -14.57 1.01 20.65
CA VAL A 70 -14.85 -0.19 21.44
C VAL A 70 -16.35 -0.53 21.32
N PRO A 71 -16.71 -1.79 21.01
CA PRO A 71 -18.11 -2.17 20.80
C PRO A 71 -18.94 -2.06 22.08
N LEU A 72 -20.25 -1.85 21.92
CA LEU A 72 -21.19 -1.66 23.03
C LEU A 72 -21.14 -2.82 24.05
N ARG A 73 -21.02 -4.06 23.58
CA ARG A 73 -20.91 -5.25 24.45
C ARG A 73 -19.71 -5.18 25.40
N GLU A 74 -18.58 -4.67 24.94
CA GLU A 74 -17.35 -4.58 25.75
C GLU A 74 -17.46 -3.42 26.74
N ARG A 75 -18.09 -2.30 26.34
CA ARG A 75 -18.42 -1.22 27.28
C ARG A 75 -19.37 -1.70 28.37
N ARG A 76 -20.39 -2.50 28.03
CA ARG A 76 -21.34 -3.10 28.99
C ARG A 76 -20.63 -4.07 29.94
N LYS A 77 -19.82 -5.00 29.43
CA LYS A 77 -19.02 -5.93 30.25
C LYS A 77 -18.16 -5.19 31.28
N ARG A 78 -17.43 -4.14 30.87
CA ARG A 78 -16.61 -3.32 31.79
C ARG A 78 -17.46 -2.67 32.89
N ALA A 79 -18.65 -2.18 32.55
CA ALA A 79 -19.57 -1.58 33.52
C ALA A 79 -20.09 -2.63 34.52
N ASP A 80 -20.47 -3.82 34.02
CA ASP A 80 -20.93 -4.94 34.84
C ASP A 80 -19.84 -5.47 35.77
N GLU A 81 -18.61 -5.60 35.27
CA GLU A 81 -17.45 -6.01 36.06
C GLU A 81 -17.13 -4.98 37.16
N LYS A 82 -17.16 -3.68 36.83
CA LYS A 82 -17.02 -2.59 37.81
C LYS A 82 -18.09 -2.68 38.91
N ARG A 83 -19.35 -2.95 38.53
CA ARG A 83 -20.46 -3.13 39.46
C ARG A 83 -20.24 -4.34 40.37
N ARG A 84 -19.91 -5.51 39.81
CA ARG A 84 -19.62 -6.73 40.56
C ARG A 84 -18.50 -6.53 41.57
N ARG A 85 -17.37 -5.93 41.14
CA ARG A 85 -16.24 -5.65 42.02
C ARG A 85 -16.60 -4.68 43.15
N GLY A 86 -17.43 -3.68 42.86
CA GLY A 86 -17.97 -2.76 43.88
C GLY A 86 -18.79 -3.48 44.94
N ASN A 87 -19.67 -4.40 44.52
CA ASN A 87 -20.48 -5.21 45.44
C ASN A 87 -19.60 -6.11 46.32
N THR A 88 -18.62 -6.80 45.72
CA THR A 88 -17.66 -7.61 46.48
C THR A 88 -16.89 -6.78 47.51
N LYS A 89 -16.45 -5.57 47.16
CA LYS A 89 -15.75 -4.68 48.11
C LYS A 89 -16.64 -4.25 49.27
N LYS A 90 -17.92 -3.98 49.04
CA LYS A 90 -18.87 -3.64 50.12
C LYS A 90 -19.05 -4.79 51.10
N LEU A 91 -19.22 -6.01 50.58
CA LEU A 91 -19.37 -7.23 51.40
C LEU A 91 -18.10 -7.57 52.19
N ARG A 92 -16.93 -7.19 51.69
CA ARG A 92 -15.64 -7.36 52.38
C ARG A 92 -15.31 -6.25 53.38
N ARG A 93 -16.14 -5.21 53.52
CA ARG A 93 -15.89 -4.19 54.55
C ARG A 93 -16.08 -4.84 55.92
N PRO A 94 -15.17 -4.60 56.88
CA PRO A 94 -15.38 -5.07 58.24
C PRO A 94 -16.70 -4.49 58.77
N PRO A 95 -17.44 -5.26 59.59
CA PRO A 95 -18.64 -4.74 60.24
C PRO A 95 -18.29 -3.47 61.03
N PRO A 96 -19.26 -2.56 61.22
CA PRO A 96 -19.05 -1.44 62.14
C PRO A 96 -18.59 -2.00 63.50
N ARG A 97 -17.62 -1.32 64.12
CA ARG A 97 -17.27 -1.65 65.50
C ARG A 97 -18.48 -1.33 66.36
N ASP A 98 -18.94 -2.32 67.12
CA ASP A 98 -19.90 -2.09 68.18
C ASP A 98 -19.15 -1.31 69.27
N ASP A 99 -19.42 -0.01 69.38
CA ASP A 99 -18.99 0.80 70.54
C ASP A 99 -20.04 0.62 71.65
N ASP A 100 -19.57 0.38 72.89
CA ASP A 100 -20.32 0.11 74.15
C ASP A 100 -21.44 1.11 74.50
#